data_AF-A0A6I7Z012-F1
#
_entry.id   AF-A0A6I7Z012-F1
#
_cell.length_a   1.000
_cell.length_b   1.000
_cell.length_c   1.000
_cell.angle_alpha   90.00
_cell.angle_beta   90.00
_cell.angle_gamma   90.00
#
_symmetry.space_group_name_H-M   'P 1'
#
loop_
_entity.id
_entity.type
_entity.pdbx_description
1 polymer ?
#
loop_
_entity_poly.entity_id
_entity_poly.type
_entity_poly.pdbx_seq_one_letter_code
_entity_poly.pdbx_strand_id
1 'polypeptide(L)'
;MDGNEDRAHLEWWANRSSCLARIPVRLAAGPGSRAWEAVVSPPLDRGAREDMQFLIEASPYFTLRFGDDSVTEVEVERAGDPGRLRLSAVPEA
;
A
#
# COMPACT_ATOMS: atom_id res chain seq x y z
N MET A 1 19.95 3.43 12.60
CA MET A 1 19.42 2.59 11.51
C MET A 1 18.93 3.55 10.46
N ASP A 2 19.74 3.78 9.44
CA ASP A 2 19.36 4.53 8.25
C ASP A 2 18.28 3.70 7.56
N GLY A 3 17.02 4.08 7.82
CA GLY A 3 15.86 3.38 7.29
C GLY A 3 15.91 3.45 5.78
N ASN A 4 16.26 2.34 5.14
CA ASN A 4 16.10 2.17 3.70
C ASN A 4 14.59 2.28 3.43
N GLU A 5 14.13 3.49 3.13
CA GLU A 5 12.77 3.76 2.62
C GLU A 5 12.64 2.97 1.31
N ASP A 6 12.16 1.73 1.42
CA ASP A 6 12.00 0.87 0.26
C ASP A 6 10.86 1.45 -0.58
N ARG A 7 11.18 1.77 -1.83
CA ARG A 7 10.18 2.27 -2.77
C ARG A 7 9.35 1.09 -3.22
N ALA A 8 8.07 1.15 -2.91
CA ALA A 8 7.11 0.12 -3.26
C ALA A 8 5.89 0.74 -3.96
N HIS A 9 5.06 -0.13 -4.52
CA HIS A 9 3.79 0.25 -5.11
C HIS A 9 2.68 -0.60 -4.52
N LEU A 10 1.58 0.05 -4.15
CA LEU A 10 0.31 -0.64 -3.95
C LEU A 10 -0.42 -0.71 -5.27
N GLU A 11 -0.95 -1.89 -5.58
CA GLU A 11 -1.70 -2.13 -6.80
C GLU A 11 -3.06 -2.70 -6.51
N TRP A 12 -4.07 -2.10 -7.14
CA TRP A 12 -5.44 -2.56 -7.07
C TRP A 12 -5.84 -3.19 -8.41
N TRP A 13 -6.26 -4.44 -8.36
CA TRP A 13 -6.50 -5.25 -9.54
C TRP A 13 -7.98 -5.63 -9.63
N ALA A 14 -8.59 -5.46 -10.81
CA ALA A 14 -9.94 -5.97 -11.06
C ALA A 14 -9.95 -7.50 -11.21
N ASN A 15 -8.82 -8.04 -11.67
CA ASN A 15 -8.56 -9.46 -11.90
C ASN A 15 -7.04 -9.65 -12.09
N ARG A 16 -6.59 -10.90 -12.27
CA ARG A 16 -5.15 -11.26 -12.41
C ARG A 16 -4.40 -10.59 -13.58
N SER A 17 -5.08 -9.88 -14.48
CA SER A 17 -4.47 -9.27 -15.67
C SER A 17 -4.84 -7.80 -15.86
N SER A 18 -5.67 -7.21 -15.00
CA SER A 18 -6.16 -5.83 -15.15
C SER A 18 -5.89 -5.02 -13.88
N CYS A 19 -4.78 -4.26 -13.88
CA CYS A 19 -4.44 -3.32 -12.82
C CYS A 19 -5.18 -2.00 -13.07
N LEU A 20 -6.00 -1.56 -12.11
CA LEU A 20 -6.78 -0.32 -12.23
C LEU A 20 -6.12 0.86 -11.53
N ALA A 21 -5.32 0.61 -10.48
CA ALA A 21 -4.62 1.66 -9.77
C ALA A 21 -3.24 1.18 -9.33
N ARG A 22 -2.23 2.04 -9.49
CA ARG A 22 -0.88 1.86 -8.97
C ARG A 22 -0.50 3.10 -8.16
N ILE A 23 -0.27 2.92 -6.87
CA ILE A 23 -0.05 4.00 -5.90
C ILE A 23 1.37 3.86 -5.36
N PRO A 24 2.28 4.80 -5.62
CA PRO A 24 3.64 4.74 -5.08
C PRO A 24 3.64 5.02 -3.58
N VAL A 25 4.31 4.17 -2.82
CA VAL A 25 4.45 4.28 -1.37
C VAL A 25 5.91 4.12 -0.97
N ARG A 26 6.26 4.71 0.18
CA ARG A 26 7.49 4.42 0.90
C ARG A 26 7.15 3.60 2.11
N LEU A 27 7.83 2.48 2.27
CA LEU A 27 7.65 1.62 3.43
C LEU A 27 8.59 2.05 4.55
N ALA A 28 8.04 2.14 5.75
CA ALA A 28 8.78 2.17 7.00
C ALA A 28 8.64 0.80 7.68
N ALA A 29 9.72 0.35 8.32
CA ALA A 29 9.71 -0.91 9.08
C ALA A 29 8.67 -0.80 10.20
N GLY A 30 7.64 -1.65 10.16
CA GLY A 30 6.65 -1.76 11.23
C GLY A 30 7.17 -2.61 12.41
N PRO A 31 6.45 -2.65 13.54
CA PRO A 31 6.84 -3.39 14.74
C PRO A 31 6.80 -4.94 14.61
N GLY A 32 6.66 -5.49 13.39
CA GLY A 32 6.63 -6.93 13.15
C GLY A 32 6.97 -7.30 11.69
N SER A 33 7.29 -8.56 11.44
CA SER A 33 7.74 -9.05 10.12
C SER A 33 6.66 -9.05 9.02
N ARG A 34 5.40 -8.78 9.38
CA ARG A 34 4.22 -8.90 8.50
C ARG A 34 3.32 -7.65 8.48
N ALA A 35 3.80 -6.55 9.06
CA ALA A 35 3.09 -5.29 9.09
C ALA A 35 4.03 -4.13 8.78
N TRP A 36 3.55 -3.17 7.99
CA TRP A 36 4.33 -2.02 7.56
C TRP A 36 3.54 -0.73 7.79
N GLU A 37 4.25 0.32 8.17
CA GLU A 37 3.74 1.68 7.97
C GLU A 37 4.14 2.12 6.57
N ALA A 38 3.21 2.71 5.84
CA ALA A 38 3.47 3.19 4.49
C ALA A 38 3.02 4.63 4.33
N VAL A 39 3.79 5.40 3.58
CA VAL A 39 3.47 6.79 3.24
C VAL A 39 3.38 6.92 1.72
N VAL A 40 2.26 7.42 1.23
CA VAL A 40 2.09 7.67 -0.21
C VAL A 40 3.05 8.78 -0.66
N SER A 41 3.82 8.52 -1.73
CA SER A 41 4.87 9.43 -2.21
C SER A 41 4.95 9.44 -3.75
N PRO A 42 4.70 10.58 -4.43
CA PRO A 42 4.46 11.91 -3.87
C PRO A 42 3.12 12.02 -3.11
N PRO A 43 2.94 13.04 -2.24
CA PRO A 43 1.69 13.26 -1.55
C PRO A 43 0.52 13.37 -2.52
N LEU A 44 -0.58 12.71 -2.20
CA LEU A 44 -1.80 12.75 -2.99
C LEU A 44 -2.49 14.12 -2.86
N ASP A 45 -2.96 14.66 -3.99
CA ASP A 45 -3.91 15.76 -4.00
C ASP A 45 -5.28 15.32 -3.44
N ARG A 46 -6.23 16.26 -3.31
CA ARG A 46 -7.53 15.95 -2.69
C ARG A 46 -8.29 14.86 -3.46
N GLY A 47 -8.37 14.95 -4.78
CA GLY A 47 -9.12 13.99 -5.59
C GLY A 47 -8.52 12.60 -5.51
N ALA A 48 -7.20 12.51 -5.65
CA ALA A 48 -6.51 11.22 -5.53
C ALA A 48 -6.63 10.60 -4.11
N ARG A 49 -6.75 11.42 -3.06
CA ARG A 49 -7.04 10.93 -1.70
C ARG A 49 -8.46 10.37 -1.56
N GLU A 50 -9.43 10.99 -2.21
CA GLU A 50 -10.84 10.54 -2.24
C GLU A 50 -10.94 9.23 -3.03
N ASP A 51 -10.30 9.14 -4.20
CA ASP A 51 -10.24 7.91 -5.01
C ASP A 51 -9.60 6.76 -4.22
N MET A 52 -8.49 7.03 -3.52
CA MET A 52 -7.85 6.05 -2.66
C MET A 52 -8.75 5.59 -1.51
N GLN A 53 -9.52 6.50 -0.91
CA GLN A 53 -10.49 6.11 0.12
C GLN A 53 -11.55 5.18 -0.46
N PHE A 54 -12.11 5.53 -1.62
CA PHE A 54 -13.10 4.72 -2.31
C PHE A 54 -12.57 3.31 -2.61
N LEU A 55 -11.32 3.18 -3.08
CA LEU A 55 -10.71 1.87 -3.34
C LEU A 55 -10.59 1.01 -2.07
N ILE A 56 -10.15 1.60 -0.95
CA ILE A 56 -10.03 0.89 0.33
C ILE A 56 -11.40 0.44 0.85
N GLU A 57 -12.43 1.29 0.72
CA GLU A 57 -13.81 0.97 1.12
C GLU A 57 -14.43 -0.11 0.23
N ALA A 58 -14.10 -0.16 -1.06
CA ALA A 58 -14.58 -1.18 -1.98
C ALA A 58 -13.90 -2.54 -1.76
N SER A 59 -12.58 -2.54 -1.55
CA SER A 59 -11.81 -3.72 -1.16
C SER A 59 -10.47 -3.28 -0.56
N PRO A 60 -10.20 -3.58 0.72
CA PRO A 60 -8.96 -3.18 1.37
C PRO A 60 -7.76 -4.02 0.95
N TYR A 61 -7.93 -5.00 0.06
CA TYR A 61 -6.87 -5.91 -0.38
C TYR A 61 -6.15 -5.36 -1.61
N PHE A 62 -4.84 -5.20 -1.49
CA PHE A 62 -3.95 -4.70 -2.52
C PHE A 62 -2.77 -5.65 -2.70
N THR A 63 -2.16 -5.63 -3.87
CA THR A 63 -0.83 -6.20 -4.07
C THR A 63 0.22 -5.15 -3.74
N LEU A 64 1.07 -5.41 -2.75
CA LEU A 64 2.28 -4.65 -2.48
C LEU A 64 3.42 -5.21 -3.36
N ARG A 65 3.96 -4.39 -4.26
CA ARG A 65 5.15 -4.73 -5.06
C ARG A 65 6.36 -3.94 -4.59
N PHE A 66 7.43 -4.65 -4.24
CA PHE A 66 8.70 -4.09 -3.78
C PHE A 66 9.60 -3.69 -4.97
N GLY A 67 10.68 -2.95 -4.68
CA GLY A 67 11.64 -2.53 -5.72
C GLY A 67 12.36 -3.68 -6.43
N ASP A 68 12.45 -4.86 -5.78
CA ASP A 68 12.99 -6.11 -6.32
C ASP A 68 11.96 -6.94 -7.12
N ASP A 69 10.80 -6.35 -7.45
CA ASP A 69 9.67 -7.00 -8.17
C ASP A 69 8.93 -8.10 -7.37
N SER A 70 9.46 -8.51 -6.22
CA SER A 70 8.77 -9.32 -5.23
C SER A 70 7.38 -8.72 -4.90
N VAL A 71 6.38 -9.59 -4.72
CA VAL A 71 4.99 -9.19 -4.43
C VAL A 71 4.46 -9.83 -3.16
N THR A 72 3.54 -9.15 -2.49
CA THR A 72 2.85 -9.64 -1.30
C THR A 72 1.43 -9.08 -1.28
N GLU A 73 0.44 -9.91 -0.98
CA GLU A 73 -0.93 -9.42 -0.76
C GLU A 73 -1.04 -8.80 0.63
N VAL A 74 -1.59 -7.59 0.69
CA VAL A 74 -1.74 -6.82 1.92
C VAL A 74 -3.15 -6.29 2.08
N GLU A 75 -3.64 -6.32 3.30
CA GLU A 75 -4.78 -5.50 3.72
C GLU A 75 -4.27 -4.08 4.03
N VAL A 76 -4.99 -3.07 3.55
CA VAL A 76 -4.63 -1.65 3.65
C VAL A 76 -5.63 -0.93 4.54
N GLU A 77 -5.11 -0.32 5.62
CA GLU A 77 -5.87 0.53 6.53
C GLU A 77 -5.34 1.97 6.50
N ARG A 78 -6.21 2.96 6.73
CA ARG A 78 -5.78 4.36 6.93
C ARG A 78 -5.18 4.54 8.32
N ALA A 79 -4.05 5.23 8.41
CA ALA A 79 -3.35 5.48 9.67
C ALA A 79 -3.40 6.97 10.05
N GLY A 80 -4.59 7.48 10.42
CA GLY A 80 -4.82 8.79 11.08
C GLY A 80 -4.47 10.07 10.31
N ASP A 81 -3.41 10.05 9.50
CA ASP A 81 -2.85 11.17 8.74
C ASP A 81 -3.11 10.96 7.23
N PRO A 82 -3.43 12.04 6.48
CA PRO A 82 -3.72 11.94 5.05
C PRO A 82 -2.51 11.46 4.25
N GLY A 83 -2.55 10.18 3.84
CA GLY A 83 -1.50 9.54 3.03
C GLY A 83 -0.65 8.55 3.82
N ARG A 84 -0.86 8.43 5.14
CA ARG A 84 -0.33 7.32 5.93
C ARG A 84 -1.27 6.12 5.90
N LEU A 85 -0.68 4.95 5.74
CA LEU A 85 -1.35 3.66 5.68
C LEU A 85 -0.69 2.70 6.64
N ARG A 86 -1.48 1.77 7.15
CA ARG A 86 -1.00 0.54 7.77
C ARG A 86 -1.28 -0.60 6.81
N LEU A 87 -0.24 -1.38 6.53
CA LEU A 87 -0.31 -2.54 5.65
C LEU A 87 -0.09 -3.79 6.48
N SER A 88 -0.93 -4.80 6.30
CA SER A 88 -0.81 -6.08 6.98
C SER A 88 -0.81 -7.20 5.94
N ALA A 89 0.22 -8.05 5.92
CA ALA A 89 0.26 -9.12 4.92
C ALA A 89 -0.83 -10.16 5.19
N VAL A 90 -1.62 -10.47 4.17
CA VAL A 90 -2.69 -11.47 4.25
C VAL A 90 -2.05 -12.85 4.48
N PRO A 91 -2.53 -13.66 5.44
CA PRO A 91 -2.09 -15.05 5.59
C PRO A 91 -2.35 -15.83 4.30
N GLU A 92 -1.34 -16.52 3.78
CA GLU A 92 -1.56 -17.55 2.75
C GLU A 92 -2.42 -18.65 3.40
N ALA A 93 -3.52 -19.01 2.74
CA ALA A 93 -4.48 -20.01 3.21
C ALA A 93 -3.92 -21.43 3.12
#